data_AF-A0A9W9FAN3-F1
#
_entry.id   AF-A0A9W9FAN3-F1
#
_cell.length_a   1.000
_cell.length_b   1.000
_cell.length_c   1.000
_cell.angle_alpha   90.00
_cell.angle_beta   90.00
_cell.angle_gamma   90.00
#
_symmetry.space_group_name_H-M   'P 1'
#
loop_
_entity.id
_entity.type
_entity.pdbx_description
1 polymer ?
#
loop_
_entity_poly.entity_id
_entity_poly.type
_entity_poly.pdbx_seq_one_letter_code
_entity_poly.pdbx_strand_id
1 'polypeptide(L)'
;MWDGRIFDPKQGTESWGTLTGPWVKFGAFDEAMDFFGDQSFWIMKSPGHMPGNLSACVRMDGGEWVLLGSDCCHSRSNSELLDGTKEPATLSLPDGSTFSLHADLNTAKETIRRIQTMERDLKVHIALAHDANWMLEEKDKVLLQLLDEQFKSDMRRALPHDQAF
;
A
#
# COMPACT_ATOMS: atom_id res chain seq x y z
N MET A 1 -11.72 3.13 -16.85
CA MET A 1 -12.88 2.22 -17.01
C MET A 1 -12.33 0.81 -16.88
N TRP A 2 -12.76 0.05 -15.87
CA TRP A 2 -12.29 -1.32 -15.62
C TRP A 2 -13.01 -2.28 -16.57
N ASP A 3 -12.26 -3.11 -17.30
CA ASP A 3 -12.80 -4.17 -18.15
C ASP A 3 -12.60 -5.53 -17.46
N GLY A 4 -13.70 -6.10 -16.95
CA GLY A 4 -13.65 -7.38 -16.24
C GLY A 4 -13.19 -8.56 -17.10
N ARG A 5 -13.13 -8.39 -18.43
CA ARG A 5 -12.64 -9.43 -19.35
C ARG A 5 -11.14 -9.58 -19.34
N ILE A 6 -10.38 -8.65 -18.76
CA ILE A 6 -8.91 -8.73 -18.68
C ILE A 6 -8.43 -10.05 -18.04
N PHE A 7 -9.18 -10.56 -17.06
CA PHE A 7 -8.86 -11.80 -16.35
C PHE A 7 -9.73 -12.99 -16.78
N ASP A 8 -10.59 -12.83 -17.79
CA ASP A 8 -11.48 -13.91 -18.23
C ASP A 8 -10.67 -15.00 -18.96
N PRO A 9 -10.72 -16.28 -18.53
CA PRO A 9 -9.95 -17.35 -19.16
C PRO A 9 -10.34 -17.66 -20.62
N LYS A 10 -11.52 -17.22 -21.07
CA LYS A 10 -12.10 -17.52 -22.39
C LYS A 10 -12.23 -16.28 -23.27
N GLN A 11 -12.50 -15.13 -22.67
CA GLN A 11 -12.74 -13.84 -23.33
C GLN A 11 -11.67 -12.80 -23.00
N GLY A 12 -10.54 -13.25 -22.44
CA GLY A 12 -9.35 -12.45 -22.14
C GLY A 12 -9.04 -11.45 -23.24
N THR A 13 -9.10 -10.15 -22.91
CA THR A 13 -8.69 -9.09 -23.83
C THR A 13 -7.18 -8.87 -23.80
N GLU A 14 -6.50 -9.36 -22.75
CA GLU A 14 -5.07 -9.17 -22.51
C GLU A 14 -4.45 -10.49 -22.04
N SER A 15 -3.15 -10.66 -22.31
CA SER A 15 -2.35 -11.76 -21.76
C SER A 15 -1.82 -11.39 -20.38
N TRP A 16 -1.99 -12.27 -19.39
CA TRP A 16 -1.45 -12.09 -18.05
C TRP A 16 -0.67 -13.33 -17.60
N GLY A 17 0.22 -13.14 -16.64
CA GLY A 17 1.00 -14.21 -16.02
C GLY A 17 1.46 -13.82 -14.62
N THR A 18 1.74 -14.81 -13.78
CA THR A 18 2.28 -14.57 -12.44
C THR A 18 3.76 -14.23 -12.54
N LEU A 19 4.18 -13.22 -11.79
CA LEU A 19 5.60 -12.87 -11.65
C LEU A 19 6.36 -14.04 -11.03
N THR A 20 7.32 -14.60 -11.75
CA THR A 20 8.07 -15.79 -11.33
C THR A 20 9.27 -15.45 -10.45
N GLY A 21 9.66 -14.19 -10.36
CA GLY A 21 10.83 -13.72 -9.62
C GLY A 21 12.02 -13.37 -10.53
N PRO A 22 13.25 -13.30 -9.97
CA PRO A 22 13.62 -13.78 -8.64
C PRO A 22 13.02 -12.94 -7.51
N TRP A 23 12.60 -13.61 -6.44
CA TRP A 23 12.21 -12.97 -5.18
C TRP A 23 13.41 -12.96 -4.25
N VAL A 24 13.83 -11.76 -3.84
CA VAL A 24 15.00 -11.51 -3.00
C VAL A 24 14.64 -10.54 -1.89
N LYS A 25 15.52 -10.45 -0.88
CA LYS A 25 15.30 -9.53 0.24
C LYS A 25 15.52 -8.07 -0.18
N PHE A 26 14.60 -7.19 0.19
CA PHE A 26 14.71 -5.74 0.06
C PHE A 26 14.16 -5.04 1.30
N GLY A 27 15.01 -4.28 2.00
CA GLY A 27 14.64 -3.64 3.27
C GLY A 27 14.13 -4.66 4.30
N ALA A 28 12.91 -4.44 4.79
CA ALA A 28 12.23 -5.32 5.74
C ALA A 28 11.47 -6.50 5.08
N PHE A 29 11.38 -6.53 3.74
CA PHE A 29 10.64 -7.56 3.01
C PHE A 29 11.57 -8.66 2.51
N ASP A 30 11.23 -9.92 2.81
CA ASP A 30 12.03 -11.08 2.41
C ASP A 30 11.81 -11.49 0.96
N GLU A 31 10.66 -11.12 0.38
CA GLU A 31 10.27 -11.45 -0.99
C GLU A 31 9.93 -10.18 -1.79
N ALA A 32 10.94 -9.64 -2.46
CA ALA A 32 10.85 -8.49 -3.33
C ALA A 32 11.53 -8.75 -4.68
N MET A 33 11.13 -8.04 -5.72
CA MET A 33 11.66 -8.19 -7.07
C MET A 33 11.92 -6.81 -7.67
N ASP A 34 13.15 -6.58 -8.09
CA ASP A 34 13.50 -5.43 -8.92
C ASP A 34 12.86 -5.61 -10.30
N PHE A 35 11.79 -4.86 -10.56
CA PHE A 35 10.95 -5.07 -11.73
C PHE A 35 11.61 -4.57 -13.02
N PHE A 36 12.38 -3.48 -12.93
CA PHE A 36 13.09 -2.91 -14.08
C PHE A 36 14.53 -3.42 -14.20
N GLY A 37 15.11 -3.95 -13.12
CA GLY A 37 16.49 -4.45 -13.09
C GLY A 37 17.54 -3.35 -12.91
N ASP A 38 17.10 -2.10 -12.69
CA ASP A 38 17.95 -0.93 -12.45
C ASP A 38 17.90 -0.45 -10.99
N GLN A 39 17.24 -1.22 -10.12
CA GLN A 39 17.03 -0.95 -8.70
C GLN A 39 16.20 0.31 -8.41
N SER A 40 15.42 0.81 -9.38
CA SER A 40 14.54 1.98 -9.18
C SER A 40 13.14 1.60 -8.68
N PHE A 41 12.66 0.38 -8.97
CA PHE A 41 11.31 -0.04 -8.66
C PHE A 41 11.25 -1.50 -8.21
N TRP A 42 10.80 -1.70 -6.98
CA TRP A 42 10.72 -2.99 -6.33
C TRP A 42 9.27 -3.38 -6.08
N ILE A 43 8.85 -4.53 -6.57
CA ILE A 43 7.56 -5.14 -6.20
C ILE A 43 7.81 -6.04 -5.00
N MET A 44 7.03 -5.89 -3.94
CA MET A 44 7.16 -6.64 -2.69
C MET A 44 5.90 -7.45 -2.43
N LYS A 45 6.07 -8.71 -2.03
CA LYS A 45 4.94 -9.50 -1.54
C LYS A 45 4.52 -8.99 -0.17
N SER A 46 3.26 -8.63 -0.07
CA SER A 46 2.70 -8.00 1.13
C SER A 46 1.35 -8.62 1.48
N PRO A 47 1.33 -9.93 1.79
CA PRO A 47 0.11 -10.67 2.06
C PRO A 47 -0.54 -10.20 3.38
N GLY A 48 -1.81 -10.57 3.56
CA GLY A 48 -2.58 -10.31 4.79
C GLY A 48 -3.98 -9.83 4.48
N HIS A 49 -4.10 -8.71 3.76
CA HIS A 49 -5.38 -8.28 3.18
C HIS A 49 -5.94 -9.36 2.24
N MET A 50 -5.13 -9.75 1.26
CA MET A 50 -5.33 -10.94 0.44
C MET A 50 -4.01 -11.71 0.30
N PRO A 51 -4.04 -13.04 0.04
CA PRO A 51 -2.81 -13.83 -0.12
C PRO A 51 -1.89 -13.34 -1.26
N GLY A 52 -2.46 -12.79 -2.33
CA GLY A 52 -1.73 -12.27 -3.49
C GLY A 52 -1.46 -10.76 -3.45
N ASN A 53 -1.64 -10.11 -2.31
CA ASN A 53 -1.49 -8.66 -2.21
C ASN A 53 -0.01 -8.25 -2.37
N LEU A 54 0.23 -7.19 -3.15
CA LEU A 54 1.54 -6.67 -3.46
C LEU A 54 1.62 -5.21 -3.04
N SER A 55 2.80 -4.77 -2.62
CA SER A 55 3.16 -3.36 -2.51
C SER A 55 4.35 -3.07 -3.41
N ALA A 56 4.68 -1.79 -3.59
CA ALA A 56 5.87 -1.40 -4.34
C ALA A 56 6.74 -0.41 -3.56
N CYS A 57 8.03 -0.39 -3.84
CA CYS A 57 8.96 0.63 -3.35
C CYS A 57 9.69 1.27 -4.52
N VAL A 58 9.65 2.59 -4.57
CA VAL A 58 10.14 3.38 -5.70
C VAL A 58 11.24 4.31 -5.21
N ARG A 59 12.35 4.36 -5.95
CA ARG A 59 13.43 5.30 -5.72
C ARG A 59 13.14 6.60 -6.45
N MET A 60 13.14 7.70 -5.71
CA MET A 60 12.97 9.05 -6.25
C MET A 60 14.30 9.58 -6.79
N ASP A 61 14.25 10.57 -7.67
CA ASP A 61 15.44 11.22 -8.26
C ASP A 61 16.38 11.81 -7.20
N GLY A 62 15.83 12.29 -6.07
CA GLY A 62 16.59 12.80 -4.93
C GLY A 62 17.28 11.71 -4.08
N GLY A 63 17.02 10.43 -4.39
CA GLY A 63 17.57 9.27 -3.69
C GLY A 63 16.72 8.76 -2.53
N GLU A 64 15.64 9.46 -2.18
CA GLU A 64 14.65 9.01 -1.22
C GLU A 64 13.84 7.83 -1.76
N TRP A 65 13.20 7.10 -0.86
CA TRP A 65 12.36 5.95 -1.19
C TRP A 65 10.92 6.22 -0.79
N VAL A 66 10.00 5.81 -1.65
CA VAL A 66 8.56 5.81 -1.38
C VAL A 66 8.03 4.39 -1.44
N LEU A 67 7.37 3.91 -0.40
CA LEU A 67 6.62 2.67 -0.38
C LEU A 67 5.14 2.96 -0.69
N LEU A 68 4.67 2.38 -1.80
CA LEU A 68 3.28 2.36 -2.22
C LEU A 68 2.61 1.13 -1.61
N GLY A 69 1.93 1.33 -0.48
CA GLY A 69 1.49 0.26 0.40
C GLY A 69 0.24 -0.49 -0.06
N SER A 70 -0.45 -0.05 -1.13
CA SER A 70 -1.71 -0.65 -1.58
C SER A 70 -2.67 -0.87 -0.39
N ASP A 71 -3.41 -1.97 -0.38
CA ASP A 71 -4.39 -2.32 0.66
C ASP A 71 -3.76 -3.15 1.79
N CYS A 72 -2.41 -3.13 1.92
CA CYS A 72 -1.74 -3.77 3.05
C CYS A 72 -2.22 -3.22 4.40
N CYS A 73 -2.60 -1.95 4.41
CA CYS A 73 -3.26 -1.26 5.52
C CYS A 73 -4.18 -0.18 4.92
N HIS A 74 -5.48 -0.21 5.24
CA HIS A 74 -6.46 0.64 4.57
C HIS A 74 -6.22 2.15 4.80
N SER A 75 -5.77 2.63 5.96
CA SER A 75 -5.54 4.08 6.17
C SER A 75 -4.55 4.37 7.31
N ARG A 76 -4.02 5.60 7.40
CA ARG A 76 -3.35 6.08 8.62
C ARG A 76 -4.34 6.35 9.77
N SER A 77 -5.66 6.35 9.61
CA SER A 77 -6.55 6.27 10.77
C SER A 77 -6.55 4.86 11.40
N ASN A 78 -6.13 3.84 10.64
CA ASN A 78 -5.62 2.57 11.17
C ASN A 78 -4.13 2.67 11.59
N SER A 79 -3.52 3.86 11.68
CA SER A 79 -2.14 4.03 12.21
C SER A 79 -2.03 3.75 13.70
N GLU A 80 -3.16 3.60 14.40
CA GLU A 80 -3.16 3.01 15.74
C GLU A 80 -2.70 1.52 15.70
N LEU A 81 -2.62 0.88 14.53
CA LEU A 81 -1.87 -0.37 14.34
C LEU A 81 -0.38 -0.12 14.06
N LEU A 82 -0.07 0.96 13.35
CA LEU A 82 1.30 1.36 13.00
C LEU A 82 2.07 1.96 14.19
N ASP A 83 1.39 2.39 15.24
CA ASP A 83 1.99 2.74 16.53
C ASP A 83 1.89 1.60 17.58
N GLY A 84 1.08 0.57 17.31
CA GLY A 84 0.84 -0.59 18.18
C GLY A 84 -0.22 -0.37 19.26
N THR A 85 -1.04 0.68 19.18
CA THR A 85 -2.03 1.05 20.19
C THR A 85 -3.42 0.43 19.99
N LYS A 86 -3.73 -0.13 18.81
CA LYS A 86 -4.99 -0.83 18.50
C LYS A 86 -4.76 -2.08 17.66
N GLU A 87 -5.76 -2.96 17.68
CA GLU A 87 -5.82 -4.23 16.94
C GLU A 87 -6.61 -4.05 15.62
N PRO A 88 -6.35 -4.87 14.57
CA PRO A 88 -7.07 -4.76 13.31
C PRO A 88 -8.57 -4.89 13.55
N ALA A 89 -9.35 -4.04 12.87
CA ALA A 89 -10.79 -4.00 13.05
C ALA A 89 -11.39 -5.39 12.80
N THR A 90 -12.06 -5.91 13.82
CA THR A 90 -12.75 -7.19 13.82
C THR A 90 -14.18 -6.96 14.27
N LEU A 91 -15.14 -7.37 13.44
CA LEU A 91 -16.56 -7.27 13.75
C LEU A 91 -17.07 -8.64 14.16
N SER A 92 -17.65 -8.74 15.36
CA SER A 92 -18.35 -9.97 15.77
C SER A 92 -19.67 -10.09 15.01
N LEU A 93 -19.86 -11.21 14.32
CA LEU A 93 -21.08 -11.53 13.61
C LEU A 93 -22.08 -12.28 14.51
N PRO A 94 -23.39 -12.22 14.23
CA PRO A 94 -24.42 -12.86 15.05
C PRO A 94 -24.29 -14.38 15.20
N ASP A 95 -23.56 -15.03 14.30
CA ASP A 95 -23.27 -16.48 14.31
C ASP A 95 -22.06 -16.85 15.18
N GLY A 96 -21.43 -15.86 15.84
CA GLY A 96 -20.23 -16.03 16.66
C GLY A 96 -18.93 -16.01 15.86
N SER A 97 -18.98 -15.86 14.54
CA SER A 97 -17.79 -15.65 13.71
C SER A 97 -17.31 -14.19 13.78
N THR A 98 -16.10 -13.94 13.29
CA THR A 98 -15.50 -12.61 13.27
C THR A 98 -15.18 -12.22 11.84
N PHE A 99 -15.67 -11.05 11.41
CA PHE A 99 -15.38 -10.47 10.12
C PHE A 99 -14.18 -9.52 10.22
N SER A 100 -13.24 -9.64 9.29
CA SER A 100 -12.17 -8.67 9.07
C SER A 100 -12.00 -8.44 7.58
N LEU A 101 -11.54 -7.25 7.21
CA LEU A 101 -11.11 -6.95 5.84
C LEU A 101 -9.80 -7.64 5.46
N HIS A 102 -9.10 -8.26 6.42
CA HIS A 102 -7.92 -9.07 6.17
C HIS A 102 -8.28 -10.55 6.14
N ALA A 103 -7.88 -11.25 5.08
CA ALA A 103 -8.01 -12.71 4.98
C ALA A 103 -7.16 -13.44 6.05
N ASP A 104 -6.01 -12.89 6.42
CA ASP A 104 -5.16 -13.39 7.50
C ASP A 104 -4.63 -12.23 8.35
N LEU A 105 -5.16 -12.14 9.56
CA LEU A 105 -4.80 -11.10 10.54
C LEU A 105 -3.35 -11.18 11.01
N ASN A 106 -2.79 -12.38 11.20
CA ASN A 106 -1.42 -12.52 11.68
C ASN A 106 -0.43 -12.12 10.59
N THR A 107 -0.69 -12.56 9.36
CA THR A 107 0.13 -12.18 8.21
C THR A 107 0.01 -10.69 7.90
N ALA A 108 -1.20 -10.11 8.02
CA ALA A 108 -1.40 -8.67 7.88
C ALA A 108 -0.60 -7.86 8.93
N LYS A 109 -0.63 -8.28 10.20
CA LYS A 109 0.17 -7.64 11.27
C LYS A 109 1.66 -7.69 10.97
N GLU A 110 2.16 -8.80 10.43
CA GLU A 110 3.57 -8.91 10.07
C GLU A 110 3.95 -8.01 8.91
N THR A 111 3.11 -7.93 7.87
CA THR A 111 3.29 -6.97 6.77
C THR A 111 3.29 -5.53 7.28
N ILE A 112 2.39 -5.17 8.20
CA ILE A 112 2.35 -3.86 8.85
C ILE A 112 3.66 -3.57 9.61
N ARG A 113 4.19 -4.55 10.37
CA ARG A 113 5.48 -4.40 11.06
C ARG A 113 6.64 -4.15 10.10
N ARG A 114 6.67 -4.85 8.97
CA ARG A 114 7.68 -4.60 7.93
C ARG A 114 7.58 -3.18 7.40
N ILE A 115 6.37 -2.68 7.14
CA ILE A 115 6.15 -1.28 6.72
C ILE A 115 6.63 -0.30 7.80
N GLN A 116 6.37 -0.56 9.08
CA GLN A 116 6.89 0.26 10.20
C GLN A 116 8.42 0.31 10.20
N THR A 117 9.09 -0.83 9.98
CA THR A 117 10.56 -0.87 9.86
C THR A 117 11.05 -0.07 8.67
N MET A 118 10.39 -0.15 7.52
CA MET A 118 10.72 0.68 6.34
C MET A 118 10.62 2.17 6.67
N GLU A 119 9.55 2.61 7.33
CA GLU A 119 9.35 4.02 7.70
C GLU A 119 10.33 4.50 8.77
N ARG A 120 10.42 3.78 9.89
CA ARG A 120 11.16 4.23 11.08
C ARG A 120 12.66 4.07 10.95
N ASP A 121 13.11 2.92 10.46
CA ASP A 121 14.52 2.55 10.48
C ASP A 121 15.20 2.91 9.16
N LEU A 122 14.50 2.73 8.04
CA LEU A 122 15.04 2.98 6.71
C LEU A 122 14.61 4.33 6.10
N LYS A 123 13.80 5.11 6.83
CA LYS A 123 13.35 6.47 6.43
C LYS A 123 12.61 6.49 5.10
N VAL A 124 11.91 5.40 4.78
CA VAL A 124 11.08 5.29 3.58
C VAL A 124 9.76 6.02 3.80
N HIS A 125 9.37 6.84 2.85
CA HIS A 125 8.10 7.56 2.87
C HIS A 125 6.95 6.61 2.51
N ILE A 126 5.84 6.61 3.24
CA ILE A 126 4.75 5.64 3.06
C ILE A 126 3.52 6.32 2.47
N ALA A 127 3.03 5.80 1.35
CA ALA A 127 1.74 6.16 0.77
C ALA A 127 0.80 4.93 0.77
N LEU A 128 -0.32 5.03 1.48
CA LEU A 128 -1.34 3.96 1.56
C LEU A 128 -2.54 4.29 0.66
N ALA A 129 -3.24 3.27 0.17
CA ALA A 129 -4.32 3.43 -0.82
C ALA A 129 -5.48 4.33 -0.34
N HIS A 130 -5.82 4.29 0.95
CA HIS A 130 -6.86 5.16 1.53
C HIS A 130 -6.33 6.06 2.67
N ASP A 131 -5.08 6.52 2.56
CA ASP A 131 -4.57 7.61 3.40
C ASP A 131 -4.43 8.91 2.61
N ALA A 132 -5.38 9.82 2.81
CA ALA A 132 -5.32 11.17 2.25
C ALA A 132 -4.66 12.20 3.20
N ASN A 133 -4.22 11.80 4.40
CA ASN A 133 -3.72 12.77 5.39
C ASN A 133 -2.43 13.46 4.94
N TRP A 134 -1.50 12.74 4.31
CA TRP A 134 -0.26 13.34 3.82
C TRP A 134 -0.51 14.38 2.70
N MET A 135 -1.61 14.21 1.94
CA MET A 135 -2.10 15.16 0.95
C MET A 135 -2.73 16.39 1.60
N LEU A 136 -3.53 16.20 2.66
CA LEU A 136 -4.13 17.28 3.45
C LEU A 136 -3.09 18.15 4.17
N GLU A 137 -2.10 17.50 4.78
CA GLU A 137 -1.11 18.17 5.62
C GLU A 137 -0.01 18.86 4.81
N GLU A 138 0.24 18.39 3.58
CA GLU A 138 1.31 18.89 2.69
C GLU A 138 2.71 18.96 3.33
N LYS A 139 2.99 18.15 4.37
CA LYS A 139 4.27 18.15 5.09
C LYS A 139 5.35 17.30 4.42
N ASP A 140 4.94 16.24 3.75
CA ASP A 140 5.86 15.29 3.13
C ASP A 140 6.17 15.70 1.68
N LYS A 141 7.26 16.48 1.52
CA LYS A 141 7.68 16.99 0.22
C LYS A 141 8.09 15.89 -0.77
N VAL A 142 8.43 14.69 -0.30
CA VAL A 142 8.79 13.57 -1.17
C VAL A 142 7.54 12.95 -1.75
N LEU A 143 6.53 12.67 -0.91
CA LEU A 143 5.24 12.17 -1.40
C LEU A 143 4.53 13.16 -2.34
N LEU A 144 4.62 14.46 -2.05
CA LEU A 144 4.04 15.49 -2.92
C LEU A 144 4.68 15.56 -4.32
N GLN A 145 5.87 15.00 -4.53
CA GLN A 145 6.49 14.92 -5.87
C GLN A 145 5.82 13.87 -6.76
N LEU A 146 5.04 12.93 -6.19
CA LEU A 146 4.25 11.98 -6.96
C LEU A 146 3.04 12.61 -7.65
N LEU A 147 2.65 13.82 -7.22
CA LEU A 147 1.47 14.51 -7.70
C LEU A 147 1.88 15.62 -8.68
N ASP A 148 1.18 15.72 -9.80
CA ASP A 148 1.32 16.86 -10.69
C ASP A 148 0.61 18.11 -10.12
N GLU A 149 0.91 19.28 -10.69
CA GLU A 149 0.35 20.56 -10.21
C GLU A 149 -1.17 20.67 -10.41
N GLN A 150 -1.72 19.99 -11.42
CA GLN A 150 -3.15 19.96 -11.67
C GLN A 150 -3.86 19.18 -10.55
N PHE A 151 -3.33 18.01 -10.20
CA PHE A 151 -3.84 17.18 -9.11
C PHE A 151 -3.73 17.91 -7.77
N LYS A 152 -2.60 18.57 -7.47
CA LYS A 152 -2.47 19.39 -6.25
C LYS A 152 -3.51 20.51 -6.19
N SER A 153 -3.77 21.16 -7.32
CA SER A 153 -4.81 22.21 -7.42
C SER A 153 -6.20 21.63 -7.17
N ASP A 154 -6.53 20.50 -7.78
CA ASP A 154 -7.81 19.81 -7.62
C ASP A 154 -8.03 19.32 -6.19
N MET A 155 -6.98 18.74 -5.60
CA MET A 155 -6.92 18.30 -4.22
C MET A 155 -7.20 19.45 -3.24
N ARG A 156 -6.49 20.58 -3.35
CA ARG A 156 -6.70 21.77 -2.49
C ARG A 156 -8.09 22.36 -2.61
N ARG A 157 -8.76 22.17 -3.75
CA ARG A 157 -10.14 22.59 -3.97
C ARG A 157 -11.14 21.59 -3.39
N ALA A 158 -10.89 20.29 -3.48
CA ALA A 158 -11.84 19.25 -3.08
C ALA A 158 -11.78 18.91 -1.59
N LEU A 159 -10.57 18.76 -1.04
CA LEU A 159 -10.36 18.22 0.30
C LEU A 159 -10.86 19.10 1.47
N PRO A 160 -10.88 20.46 1.41
CA PRO A 160 -11.49 21.27 2.47
C PRO A 160 -13.00 21.05 2.64
N HIS A 161 -13.65 20.42 1.68
CA HIS A 161 -15.10 20.14 1.69
C HIS A 161 -15.44 18.71 2.11
N ASP A 162 -14.44 17.86 2.32
CA ASP A 162 -14.60 16.46 2.73
C ASP A 162 -14.50 16.35 4.26
N GLN A 163 -15.42 17.00 4.98
CA GLN A 163 -15.60 16.73 6.41
C GLN A 163 -16.31 15.38 6.55
N ALA A 164 -15.64 14.43 7.20
CA ALA A 164 -16.18 13.11 7.49
C ALA A 164 -17.58 13.18 8.12
N PHE A 165 -18.54 12.46 7.52
CA PHE A 165 -19.80 12.12 8.16
C PHE A 165 -19.59 11.10 9.28
#